data_AF-A0A7V9VIP0-F1
#
_entry.id   AF-A0A7V9VIP0-F1
#
_cell.length_a   1.000
_cell.length_b   1.000
_cell.length_c   1.000
_cell.angle_alpha   90.00
_cell.angle_beta   90.00
_cell.angle_gamma   90.00
#
_symmetry.space_group_name_H-M   'P 1'
#
loop_
_entity.id
_entity.type
_entity.pdbx_description
1 polymer ?
#
loop_
_entity_poly.entity_id
_entity_poly.type
_entity_poly.pdbx_seq_one_letter_code
_entity_poly.pdbx_strand_id
1 'polypeptide(L)'
;MRMDEFIVTGIEIDLRMNVLRLNVGAMLDDLEHVVETGCSGSVDIGAGGRLLGVDLGESYAPVMPPEPGTEAMARSAVVEVTAIRDRASRQILSIVIPRRGEGYEITYPSGNQ
;
A
#
# COMPACT_ATOMS: atom_id res chain seq x y z
N MET A 1 14.39 7.29 -15.09
CA MET A 1 13.20 6.42 -15.09
C MET A 1 12.09 7.20 -14.41
N ARG A 2 10.92 7.34 -15.03
CA ARG A 2 9.80 8.08 -14.44
C ARG A 2 9.05 7.09 -13.54
N MET A 3 8.91 7.42 -12.26
CA MET A 3 8.18 6.59 -11.30
C MET A 3 6.71 6.97 -11.40
N ASP A 4 5.84 5.98 -11.57
CA ASP A 4 4.41 6.21 -11.68
C ASP A 4 3.80 6.38 -10.30
N GLU A 5 3.10 7.49 -10.06
CA GLU A 5 2.45 7.77 -8.79
C GLU A 5 0.98 7.36 -8.85
N PHE A 6 0.55 6.52 -7.91
CA PHE A 6 -0.83 6.09 -7.78
C PHE A 6 -1.64 7.04 -6.90
N ILE A 7 -2.92 7.17 -7.20
CA ILE A 7 -3.86 7.86 -6.32
C ILE A 7 -4.56 6.81 -5.46
N VAL A 8 -4.27 6.80 -4.15
CA VAL A 8 -5.01 5.95 -3.21
C VAL A 8 -6.43 6.49 -3.05
N THR A 9 -7.41 5.71 -3.48
CA THR A 9 -8.84 6.05 -3.46
C THR A 9 -9.58 5.48 -2.24
N GLY A 10 -8.99 4.50 -1.56
CA GLY A 10 -9.55 3.91 -0.35
C GLY A 10 -8.57 2.99 0.36
N ILE A 11 -8.82 2.78 1.65
CA ILE A 11 -8.04 1.86 2.49
C ILE A 11 -9.01 0.96 3.23
N GLU A 12 -8.82 -0.34 3.08
CA GLU A 12 -9.56 -1.37 3.79
C GLU A 12 -8.63 -2.11 4.75
N ILE A 13 -9.15 -2.45 5.93
CA ILE A 13 -8.39 -3.13 6.96
C ILE A 13 -9.04 -4.47 7.25
N ASP A 14 -8.33 -5.54 6.95
CA ASP A 14 -8.73 -6.88 7.37
C ASP A 14 -7.97 -7.24 8.65
N LEU A 15 -8.66 -7.12 9.78
CA LEU A 15 -8.10 -7.46 11.09
C LEU A 15 -7.92 -8.97 11.29
N ARG A 16 -8.66 -9.81 10.55
CA ARG A 16 -8.54 -11.27 10.65
C ARG A 16 -7.26 -11.75 9.98
N MET A 17 -6.99 -11.20 8.80
CA MET A 17 -5.79 -11.51 8.02
C MET A 17 -4.60 -10.61 8.40
N ASN A 18 -4.83 -9.58 9.22
CA ASN A 18 -3.86 -8.56 9.61
C ASN A 18 -3.19 -7.88 8.40
N VAL A 19 -4.00 -7.52 7.41
CA VAL A 19 -3.56 -6.84 6.18
C VAL A 19 -4.27 -5.51 5.97
N LEU A 20 -3.61 -4.62 5.22
CA LEU A 20 -4.20 -3.42 4.65
C LEU A 20 -4.35 -3.62 3.14
N ARG A 21 -5.49 -3.21 2.59
CA ARG A 21 -5.71 -3.11 1.15
C ARG A 21 -5.81 -1.65 0.77
N LEU A 22 -4.92 -1.19 -0.10
CA LEU A 22 -4.97 0.13 -0.72
C LEU A 22 -5.63 0.00 -2.08
N ASN A 23 -6.73 0.73 -2.30
CA ASN A 23 -7.35 0.85 -3.61
C ASN A 23 -6.66 2.01 -4.35
N VAL A 24 -6.10 1.77 -5.53
CA VAL A 24 -5.22 2.72 -6.25
C VAL A 24 -5.63 3.00 -7.70
N GLY A 25 -6.57 2.23 -8.24
CA GLY A 25 -7.11 2.38 -9.58
C GLY A 25 -8.52 2.98 -9.60
N ALA A 26 -9.00 3.32 -10.79
CA ALA A 26 -10.42 3.63 -11.00
C ALA A 26 -11.28 2.40 -10.70
N MET A 27 -12.53 2.61 -10.25
CA MET A 27 -13.53 1.55 -10.23
C MET A 27 -13.70 1.04 -11.66
N LEU A 28 -13.17 -0.14 -11.94
CA LEU A 28 -13.47 -0.85 -13.17
C LEU A 28 -14.72 -1.65 -12.87
N ASP A 29 -15.81 -1.27 -13.51
CA ASP A 29 -17.12 -1.93 -13.37
C ASP A 29 -17.09 -3.42 -13.83
N ASP A 30 -15.97 -3.89 -14.40
CA ASP A 30 -15.70 -5.29 -14.76
C ASP A 30 -14.41 -5.82 -14.09
N LEU A 31 -14.51 -6.23 -12.83
CA LEU A 31 -13.44 -6.94 -12.10
C LEU A 31 -13.34 -8.43 -12.46
N GLU A 32 -14.01 -8.89 -13.52
CA GLU A 32 -14.07 -10.32 -13.85
C GLU A 32 -12.69 -10.93 -14.16
N HIS A 33 -11.68 -10.09 -14.44
CA HIS A 33 -10.35 -10.54 -14.87
C HIS A 33 -9.22 -9.95 -14.02
N VAL A 34 -9.28 -10.12 -12.70
CA VAL A 34 -8.15 -9.75 -11.83
C VAL A 34 -7.15 -10.90 -11.66
N VAL A 35 -5.88 -10.54 -11.51
CA VAL A 35 -4.81 -11.47 -11.11
C VAL A 35 -4.10 -10.94 -9.87
N GLU A 36 -3.81 -11.83 -8.94
CA GLU A 36 -3.01 -11.54 -7.76
C GLU A 36 -1.55 -11.95 -8.04
N THR A 37 -0.64 -11.01 -7.82
CA THR A 37 0.80 -11.25 -8.00
C THR A 37 1.54 -10.81 -6.74
N GLY A 38 2.22 -11.75 -6.10
CA GLY A 38 3.18 -11.44 -5.04
C GLY A 38 4.41 -10.75 -5.63
N CYS A 39 4.85 -9.67 -5.00
CA CYS A 39 6.07 -8.96 -5.36
C CYS A 39 6.72 -8.34 -4.13
N SER A 40 8.06 -8.23 -4.18
CA SER A 40 8.81 -7.47 -3.19
C SER A 40 8.60 -5.98 -3.44
N GLY A 41 8.36 -5.23 -2.37
CA GLY A 41 8.27 -3.78 -2.37
C GLY A 41 8.79 -3.20 -1.06
N SER A 42 8.58 -1.91 -0.84
CA SER A 42 8.84 -1.29 0.47
C SER A 42 7.67 -0.45 0.93
N VAL A 43 7.49 -0.38 2.25
CA VAL A 43 6.53 0.51 2.91
C VAL A 43 7.28 1.62 3.60
N ASP A 44 6.82 2.85 3.42
CA ASP A 44 7.28 4.01 4.16
C ASP A 44 6.41 4.19 5.39
N ILE A 45 7.05 4.26 6.56
CA ILE A 45 6.39 4.27 7.86
C ILE A 45 6.89 5.48 8.64
N GLY A 46 5.95 6.33 9.05
CA GLY A 46 6.18 7.47 9.90
C GLY A 46 6.09 7.14 11.38
N ALA A 47 6.14 8.18 12.20
CA ALA A 47 6.00 8.06 13.65
C ALA A 47 4.73 7.29 14.05
N GLY A 48 4.85 6.46 15.10
CA GLY A 48 3.74 5.68 15.64
C GLY A 48 3.22 4.56 14.73
N GLY A 49 3.95 4.17 13.68
CA GLY A 49 3.51 3.12 12.75
C GLY A 49 2.52 3.63 11.70
N ARG A 50 2.57 4.92 11.36
CA ARG A 50 1.75 5.54 10.31
C ARG A 50 2.25 5.12 8.93
N LEU A 51 1.41 4.51 8.10
CA LEU A 51 1.74 4.22 6.70
C LEU A 51 1.77 5.50 5.87
N LEU A 52 2.94 5.87 5.36
CA LEU A 52 3.14 7.06 4.53
C LEU A 52 2.96 6.75 3.05
N GLY A 53 3.44 5.58 2.61
CA GLY A 53 3.33 5.15 1.23
C GLY A 53 3.87 3.75 0.99
N VAL A 54 3.73 3.30 -0.24
CA VAL A 54 4.16 1.97 -0.70
C VAL A 54 4.88 2.10 -2.03
N ASP A 55 6.08 1.55 -2.12
CA ASP A 55 6.88 1.49 -3.32
C ASP A 55 6.91 0.06 -3.86
N LEU A 56 6.58 -0.09 -5.15
CA LEU A 56 6.61 -1.35 -5.91
C LEU A 56 7.73 -1.34 -6.97
N GLY A 57 8.75 -0.51 -6.79
CA GLY A 57 9.91 -0.34 -7.65
C GLY A 57 9.69 0.68 -8.77
N GLU A 58 8.72 0.42 -9.64
CA GLU A 58 8.38 1.33 -10.76
C GLU A 58 7.23 2.28 -10.43
N SER A 59 6.56 2.05 -9.30
CA SER A 59 5.37 2.81 -8.92
C SER A 59 5.30 3.04 -7.42
N TYR A 60 4.76 4.21 -7.04
CA TYR A 60 4.61 4.62 -5.65
C TYR A 60 3.17 5.00 -5.36
N ALA A 61 2.61 4.45 -4.28
CA ALA A 61 1.31 4.81 -3.76
C ALA A 61 1.46 5.66 -2.49
N PRO A 62 1.38 7.00 -2.56
CA PRO A 62 1.28 7.83 -1.37
C PRO A 62 -0.02 7.51 -0.63
N VAL A 63 0.08 7.26 0.67
CA VAL A 63 -1.04 6.91 1.53
C VAL A 63 -1.41 8.09 2.44
N MET A 64 -0.46 8.60 3.21
CA MET A 64 -0.65 9.72 4.12
C MET A 64 0.62 10.56 4.24
N PRO A 65 0.51 11.88 4.46
CA PRO A 65 1.68 12.67 4.82
C PRO A 65 2.20 12.26 6.21
N PRO A 66 3.49 12.51 6.49
CA PRO A 66 4.00 12.41 7.85
C PRO A 66 3.26 13.36 8.78
N GLU A 67 3.26 13.05 10.07
CA GLU A 67 2.76 14.01 11.06
C GLU A 67 3.71 15.21 11.13
N PRO A 68 3.21 16.46 11.18
CA PRO A 68 4.06 17.63 11.22
C PRO A 68 5.11 17.55 12.33
N GLY A 69 6.39 17.75 12.00
CA GLY A 69 7.50 17.66 12.95
C GLY A 69 8.01 16.25 13.23
N THR A 70 7.49 15.24 12.53
CA THR A 70 7.94 13.83 12.64
C THR A 70 8.64 13.33 11.37
N GLU A 71 8.96 14.21 10.43
CA GLU A 71 9.53 13.85 9.12
C GLU A 71 10.85 13.07 9.26
N ALA A 72 11.68 13.43 10.25
CA ALA A 72 12.93 12.74 10.55
C ALA A 72 12.75 11.33 11.14
N MET A 73 11.53 10.94 11.50
CA MET A 73 11.19 9.61 12.02
C MET A 73 10.69 8.66 10.92
N ALA A 74 10.54 9.15 9.68
CA ALA A 74 10.17 8.31 8.55
C ALA A 74 11.26 7.28 8.27
N ARG A 75 10.82 6.05 7.97
CA ARG A 75 11.70 4.93 7.62
C ARG A 75 11.02 4.02 6.62
N SER A 76 11.82 3.33 5.82
CA SER A 76 11.33 2.34 4.87
C SER A 76 11.62 0.93 5.39
N ALA A 77 10.74 -0.02 5.07
CA ALA A 77 10.97 -1.44 5.32
C ALA A 77 10.58 -2.26 4.09
N VAL A 78 11.40 -3.25 3.74
CA VAL A 78 11.10 -4.19 2.67
C VAL A 78 9.98 -5.11 3.11
N VAL A 79 9.01 -5.36 2.22
CA VAL A 79 7.82 -6.16 2.49
C VAL A 79 7.41 -6.96 1.25
N GLU A 80 6.90 -8.16 1.47
CA GLU A 80 6.17 -8.90 0.44
C GLU A 80 4.74 -8.38 0.38
N VAL A 81 4.35 -7.86 -0.78
CA VAL A 81 3.02 -7.31 -1.02
C VAL A 81 2.33 -8.09 -2.15
N THR A 82 1.00 -8.08 -2.12
CA THR A 82 0.21 -8.64 -3.22
C THR A 82 -0.35 -7.49 -4.04
N ALA A 83 0.12 -7.33 -5.26
CA ALA A 83 -0.49 -6.43 -6.23
C ALA A 83 -1.64 -7.15 -6.93
N ILE A 84 -2.82 -6.54 -6.90
CA ILE A 84 -4.00 -6.99 -7.63
C ILE A 84 -4.10 -6.15 -8.89
N ARG A 85 -4.08 -6.82 -10.03
CA ARG A 85 -3.98 -6.17 -11.34
C ARG A 85 -5.13 -6.60 -12.22
N ASP A 86 -5.57 -5.69 -13.08
CA ASP A 86 -6.37 -6.08 -14.24
C ASP A 86 -5.51 -6.93 -15.18
N ARG A 87 -6.03 -8.09 -15.60
CA ARG A 87 -5.27 -9.06 -16.40
C ARG A 87 -4.96 -8.54 -17.80
N ALA A 88 -5.85 -7.74 -18.38
CA ALA A 88 -5.73 -7.27 -19.76
C ALA A 88 -4.74 -6.10 -19.87
N SER A 89 -4.94 -5.06 -19.05
CA SER A 89 -4.15 -3.83 -19.04
C SER A 89 -2.90 -3.90 -18.16
N ARG A 90 -2.83 -4.87 -17.22
CA ARG A 90 -1.81 -4.97 -16.17
C ARG A 90 -1.80 -3.80 -15.18
N GLN A 91 -2.80 -2.93 -15.23
CA GLN A 91 -2.95 -1.82 -14.31
C GLN A 91 -3.14 -2.35 -12.88
N ILE A 92 -2.46 -1.72 -11.91
CA ILE A 92 -2.66 -2.02 -10.50
C ILE A 92 -3.99 -1.42 -10.05
N LEU A 93 -4.85 -2.26 -9.50
CA LEU A 93 -6.16 -1.90 -8.97
C LEU A 93 -6.10 -1.74 -7.46
N SER A 94 -5.41 -2.67 -6.79
CA SER A 94 -5.18 -2.59 -5.36
C SER A 94 -3.87 -3.24 -4.93
N ILE A 95 -3.40 -2.87 -3.74
CA ILE A 95 -2.16 -3.37 -3.12
C ILE A 95 -2.52 -3.90 -1.74
N VAL A 96 -2.19 -5.15 -1.46
CA VAL A 96 -2.41 -5.78 -0.15
C VAL A 96 -1.07 -5.92 0.57
N ILE A 97 -1.04 -5.45 1.82
CA ILE A 97 0.17 -5.27 2.61
C ILE A 97 -0.03 -5.90 3.99
N PRO A 98 0.86 -6.80 4.45
CA PRO A 98 0.85 -7.26 5.82
C PRO A 98 1.13 -6.09 6.77
N ARG A 99 0.33 -5.97 7.84
CA ARG A 99 0.50 -4.87 8.81
C ARG A 99 1.71 -5.03 9.72
N ARG A 100 2.34 -6.19 9.72
CA ARG A 100 3.49 -6.52 10.57
C ARG A 100 4.44 -7.40 9.80
N GLY A 101 5.73 -7.19 10.01
CA GLY A 101 6.78 -8.03 9.45
C GLY A 101 8.12 -7.70 10.09
N GLU A 102 9.19 -8.24 9.52
CA GLU A 102 10.53 -8.01 10.07
C GLU A 102 10.89 -6.53 10.01
N GLY A 103 11.19 -5.96 11.17
CA GLY A 103 11.57 -4.55 11.28
C GLY A 103 10.43 -3.56 11.14
N TYR A 104 9.16 -3.97 11.01
CA TYR A 104 8.07 -3.02 10.86
C TYR A 104 6.71 -3.43 11.44
N GLU A 105 5.94 -2.40 11.83
CA GLU A 105 4.54 -2.52 12.22
C GLU A 105 3.78 -1.28 11.76
N ILE A 106 2.66 -1.51 11.07
CA ILE A 106 1.71 -0.50 10.60
C ILE A 106 0.52 -0.50 11.55
N THR A 107 0.48 0.54 12.37
CA THR A 107 -0.55 0.76 13.38
C THR A 107 -1.62 1.72 12.88
N TYR A 108 -1.29 2.63 11.95
CA TYR A 108 -2.22 3.58 11.37
C TYR A 108 -2.19 3.55 9.83
N PRO A 109 -3.34 3.40 9.15
CA PRO A 109 -4.69 3.44 9.70
C PRO A 109 -5.03 2.22 10.58
N SER A 110 -5.81 2.44 11.65
CA SER A 110 -6.07 1.44 12.70
C SER A 110 -7.44 0.79 12.62
N GLY A 111 -8.31 1.21 11.70
CA GLY A 111 -9.56 0.53 11.38
C GLY A 111 -10.82 1.15 11.97
N ASN A 112 -10.74 2.38 12.48
CA ASN A 112 -11.92 3.18 12.85
C ASN A 112 -11.84 4.53 12.11
N GLN A 113 -12.59 4.66 11.02
CA GLN A 113 -13.10 5.94 10.53
C GLN A 113 -14.62 5.83 10.44
#